data_AF-A0A6S5CVP4-F1
#
_entry.id   AF-A0A6S5CVP4-F1
#
_cell.length_a   1.000
_cell.length_b   1.000
_cell.length_c   1.000
_cell.angle_alpha   90.00
_cell.angle_beta   90.00
_cell.angle_gamma   90.00
#
_symmetry.space_group_name_H-M   'P 1'
#
loop_
_entity.id
_entity.type
_entity.pdbx_description
1 polymer ?
#
loop_
_entity_poly.entity_id
_entity_poly.type
_entity_poly.pdbx_seq_one_letter_code
_entity_poly.pdbx_strand_id
1 'polypeptide(L)'
;MTRLTVQSGDFLQGEGEYRNGSLTLKTPRSPSPGERISLTRIKDLRLASLEPSRSLGSAIGWGVAGALVAGPVGLLAGLWLGGKDEEATFLATFKDGRKLMAITDGKTWSKIDDNWRKHQRSAAR
;
A
#
# COMPACT_ATOMS: atom_id res chain seq x y z
N MET A 1 7.37 6.34 -11.09
CA MET A 1 7.67 5.10 -10.33
C MET A 1 6.78 5.13 -9.13
N THR A 2 6.04 4.07 -8.87
CA THR A 2 4.92 4.12 -7.95
C THR A 2 5.25 3.27 -6.73
N ARG A 3 5.54 3.93 -5.61
CA ARG A 3 6.00 3.25 -4.40
C ARG A 3 4.80 2.87 -3.53
N LEU A 4 4.95 1.81 -2.78
CA LEU A 4 4.02 1.42 -1.73
C LEU A 4 4.83 0.87 -0.56
N THR A 5 4.28 0.96 0.63
CA THR A 5 4.93 0.46 1.84
C THR A 5 4.13 -0.72 2.36
N VAL A 6 4.78 -1.89 2.42
CA VAL A 6 4.21 -3.09 3.03
C VAL A 6 4.23 -2.90 4.54
N GLN A 7 3.05 -2.91 5.15
CA GLN A 7 2.88 -2.79 6.60
C GLN A 7 2.81 -4.16 7.27
N SER A 8 2.11 -5.11 6.65
CA SER A 8 1.91 -6.44 7.23
C SER A 8 1.41 -7.45 6.21
N GLY A 9 1.36 -8.72 6.62
CA GLY A 9 0.91 -9.87 5.82
C GLY A 9 2.00 -10.90 5.61
N ASP A 10 1.93 -11.62 4.49
CA ASP A 10 2.87 -12.70 4.13
C ASP A 10 4.14 -12.19 3.40
N PHE A 11 4.32 -10.87 3.37
CA PHE A 11 5.42 -10.18 2.68
C PHE A 11 6.29 -9.45 3.70
N LEU A 12 7.58 -9.27 3.37
CA LEU A 12 8.48 -8.50 4.23
C LEU A 12 8.02 -7.05 4.28
N GLN A 13 7.99 -6.50 5.50
CA GLN A 13 7.68 -5.10 5.73
C GLN A 13 8.72 -4.20 5.05
N GLY A 14 8.27 -3.03 4.61
CA GLY A 14 9.11 -2.02 3.98
C GLY A 14 8.70 -1.71 2.54
N GLU A 15 9.65 -1.23 1.75
CA GLU A 15 9.36 -0.70 0.43
C GLU A 15 8.97 -1.80 -0.58
N GLY A 16 7.88 -1.54 -1.29
CA GLY A 16 7.43 -2.26 -2.47
C GLY A 16 7.21 -1.30 -3.64
N GLU A 17 7.08 -1.86 -4.84
CA GLU A 17 6.86 -1.09 -6.05
C GLU A 17 5.63 -1.59 -6.80
N TYR A 18 4.83 -0.66 -7.31
CA TYR A 18 3.81 -0.94 -8.30
C TYR A 18 4.29 -0.48 -9.68
N ARG A 19 4.34 -1.39 -10.65
CA ARG A 19 4.71 -1.06 -12.04
C ARG A 19 4.01 -1.98 -13.04
N ASN A 20 3.33 -1.39 -14.01
CA ASN A 20 2.68 -2.08 -15.14
C ASN A 20 1.76 -3.23 -14.66
N GLY A 21 0.81 -2.95 -13.76
CA GLY A 21 -0.16 -3.95 -13.31
C GLY A 21 0.45 -5.09 -12.49
N SER A 22 1.64 -4.90 -11.93
CA SER A 22 2.31 -5.86 -11.05
C SER A 22 2.90 -5.16 -9.82
N LEU A 23 2.87 -5.87 -8.70
CA LEU A 23 3.47 -5.49 -7.43
C LEU A 23 4.82 -6.21 -7.30
N THR A 24 5.89 -5.50 -7.03
CA THR A 24 7.19 -6.07 -6.64
C THR A 24 7.31 -5.96 -5.13
N LEU A 25 7.28 -7.10 -4.44
CA LEU A 25 7.24 -7.18 -2.98
C LEU A 25 8.39 -8.04 -2.47
N LYS A 26 9.07 -7.60 -1.41
CA LYS A 26 10.12 -8.40 -0.79
C LYS A 26 9.51 -9.57 -0.03
N THR A 27 10.10 -10.75 -0.15
CA THR A 27 9.71 -11.95 0.60
C THR A 27 10.92 -12.53 1.32
N PRO A 28 10.75 -13.32 2.39
CA PRO A 28 11.89 -13.97 3.06
C PRO A 28 12.73 -14.83 2.12
N ARG A 29 12.10 -15.42 1.07
CA ARG A 29 12.78 -16.24 0.05
C ARG A 29 13.43 -15.41 -1.06
N SER A 30 13.03 -14.15 -1.23
CA SER A 30 13.55 -13.25 -2.26
C SER A 30 13.58 -11.81 -1.72
N PRO A 31 14.59 -11.48 -0.89
CA PRO A 31 14.69 -10.17 -0.25
C PRO A 31 15.16 -9.05 -1.19
N SER A 32 15.84 -9.38 -2.30
CA SER A 32 16.22 -8.45 -3.35
C SER A 32 16.30 -9.16 -4.71
N PRO A 33 15.69 -8.64 -5.79
CA PRO A 33 14.92 -7.39 -5.89
C PRO A 33 13.46 -7.48 -5.38
N GLY A 34 13.01 -8.67 -4.97
CA GLY A 34 11.63 -8.95 -4.56
C GLY A 34 10.89 -9.88 -5.55
N GLU A 35 9.78 -10.46 -5.12
CA GLU A 35 8.88 -11.23 -5.97
C GLU A 35 7.96 -10.28 -6.75
N ARG A 36 7.92 -10.41 -8.08
CA ARG A 36 6.98 -9.68 -8.95
C ARG A 36 5.67 -10.47 -9.08
N ILE A 37 4.57 -9.88 -8.64
CA ILE A 37 3.25 -10.49 -8.59
C ILE A 37 2.27 -9.64 -9.39
N SER A 38 1.67 -10.22 -10.44
CA SER A 38 0.64 -9.54 -11.24
C SER A 38 -0.63 -9.30 -10.42
N LEU A 39 -1.32 -8.18 -10.65
CA LEU A 39 -2.63 -7.90 -10.06
C LEU A 39 -3.68 -8.96 -10.43
N THR A 40 -3.50 -9.70 -11.52
CA THR A 40 -4.36 -10.84 -11.90
C THR A 40 -4.33 -12.00 -10.91
N ARG A 41 -3.27 -12.08 -10.09
CA ARG A 41 -3.16 -13.05 -8.99
C ARG A 41 -3.89 -12.60 -7.73
N ILE A 42 -4.43 -11.38 -7.69
CA ILE A 42 -5.24 -10.89 -6.57
C ILE A 42 -6.67 -11.43 -6.72
N LYS A 43 -7.11 -12.16 -5.70
CA LYS A 43 -8.47 -12.68 -5.57
C LYS A 43 -9.43 -11.60 -5.06
N ASP A 44 -9.03 -10.88 -4.02
CA ASP A 44 -9.84 -9.86 -3.36
C ASP A 44 -8.97 -8.65 -3.05
N LEU A 45 -9.49 -7.46 -3.32
CA LEU A 45 -8.82 -6.17 -3.08
C LEU A 45 -9.79 -5.27 -2.31
N ARG A 46 -9.35 -4.78 -1.14
CA ARG A 46 -10.18 -3.95 -0.25
C ARG A 46 -9.45 -2.69 0.16
N LEU A 47 -10.15 -1.57 0.08
CA LEU A 47 -9.70 -0.32 0.70
C LEU A 47 -10.02 -0.39 2.20
N ALA A 48 -8.99 -0.24 3.03
CA ALA A 48 -9.13 -0.22 4.48
C ALA A 48 -9.39 1.21 4.99
N SER A 49 -8.61 2.16 4.48
CA SER A 49 -8.66 3.56 4.87
C SER A 49 -8.24 4.44 3.70
N LEU A 50 -8.88 5.60 3.56
CA LEU A 50 -8.47 6.68 2.69
C LEU A 50 -8.45 7.96 3.54
N GLU A 51 -7.26 8.39 3.92
CA GLU A 51 -7.06 9.52 4.83
C GLU A 51 -6.64 10.76 4.04
N PRO A 52 -7.47 11.82 4.04
CA PRO A 52 -7.11 13.09 3.43
C PRO A 52 -6.05 13.80 4.29
N SER A 53 -4.92 14.17 3.67
CA SER A 53 -3.76 14.84 4.29
C SER A 53 -4.07 16.22 4.92
N ARG A 54 -5.32 16.70 4.88
CA ARG A 54 -5.74 17.98 5.48
C ARG A 54 -5.76 17.98 7.02
N SER A 55 -5.68 16.84 7.69
CA SER A 55 -5.76 16.80 9.17
C SER A 55 -4.46 17.16 9.90
N LEU A 56 -3.31 17.23 9.22
CA LEU A 56 -2.02 17.55 9.86
C LEU A 56 -1.85 19.03 10.20
N GLY A 57 -2.54 19.94 9.49
CA GLY A 57 -2.52 21.37 9.78
C GLY A 57 -3.09 21.71 11.17
N SER A 58 -3.95 20.85 11.72
CA SER A 58 -4.51 20.98 13.07
C SER A 58 -3.71 20.22 14.15
N ALA A 59 -2.75 19.37 13.76
CA ALA A 59 -2.02 18.48 14.66
C ALA A 59 -0.62 18.99 15.06
N ILE A 60 -0.14 20.10 14.48
CA ILE A 60 1.15 20.73 14.82
C ILE A 60 1.20 21.14 16.32
N GLY A 61 0.05 21.33 16.97
CA GLY A 61 -0.03 21.62 18.41
C GLY A 61 0.36 20.47 19.35
N TRP A 62 0.40 19.20 18.89
CA TRP A 62 0.67 18.00 19.71
C TRP A 62 1.87 17.15 19.22
N GLY A 63 2.69 17.69 18.32
CA GLY A 63 3.60 16.91 17.46
C GLY A 63 4.65 16.01 18.12
N VAL A 64 5.00 16.20 19.39
CA VAL A 64 6.04 15.38 20.06
C VAL A 64 5.45 14.10 20.69
N ALA A 65 4.20 14.14 21.15
CA ALA A 65 3.59 13.00 21.85
C ALA A 65 3.09 11.91 20.88
N GLY A 66 2.61 12.30 19.69
CA GLY A 66 2.07 11.34 18.71
C GLY A 66 3.13 10.42 18.08
N ALA A 67 4.35 10.92 17.88
CA ALA A 67 5.44 10.16 17.25
C ALA A 67 5.94 8.99 18.11
N LEU A 68 5.84 9.10 19.44
CA LEU A 68 6.25 8.04 20.37
C LEU A 68 5.23 6.90 20.46
N VAL A 69 3.94 7.18 20.21
CA VAL A 69 2.85 6.21 20.34
C VAL A 69 2.66 5.38 19.07
N ALA A 70 2.89 5.96 17.89
CA ALA A 70 2.64 5.30 16.62
C ALA A 70 3.77 4.35 16.15
N GLY A 71 4.89 4.28 16.88
CA GLY A 71 6.01 3.40 16.58
C GLY A 71 6.64 3.63 15.18
N PRO A 72 7.45 2.67 14.68
CA PRO A 72 8.09 2.79 13.35
C PRO A 72 7.08 2.99 12.21
N VAL A 73 5.87 2.44 12.36
CA VAL A 73 4.77 2.58 11.39
C VAL A 73 4.31 4.04 11.29
N GLY A 74 4.22 4.75 12.41
CA GLY A 74 3.92 6.18 12.44
C GLY A 74 4.98 7.06 11.83
N LEU A 75 6.26 6.68 11.94
CA LEU A 75 7.36 7.36 11.26
C LEU A 75 7.31 7.16 9.74
N LEU A 76 6.93 5.96 9.27
CA LEU A 76 6.75 5.71 7.84
C LEU A 76 5.57 6.51 7.27
N ALA A 77 4.45 6.57 7.99
CA ALA A 77 3.35 7.47 7.63
C ALA A 77 3.83 8.93 7.64
N GLY A 78 4.55 9.39 8.68
CA GLY A 78 5.10 10.74 8.77
C GLY A 78 6.01 11.16 7.62
N LEU A 79 6.80 10.22 7.06
CA LEU A 79 7.67 10.49 5.90
C LEU A 79 6.90 10.56 4.58
N TRP A 80 5.78 9.84 4.46
CA TRP A 80 4.87 9.90 3.31
C TRP A 80 3.92 11.11 3.37
N LEU A 81 3.50 11.50 4.57
CA LEU A 81 2.65 12.66 4.88
C LEU A 81 3.28 14.03 4.56
N GLY A 82 4.58 14.08 4.24
CA GLY A 82 5.22 15.26 3.66
C GLY A 82 4.80 15.54 2.21
N GLY A 83 4.12 14.59 1.56
CA GLY A 83 3.56 14.72 0.21
C GLY A 83 2.08 15.14 0.26
N LYS A 84 1.71 16.04 -0.65
CA LYS A 84 0.39 16.69 -0.75
C LYS A 84 -0.78 15.76 -1.12
N ASP A 85 -0.62 14.45 -1.01
CA ASP A 85 -1.50 13.42 -1.57
C ASP A 85 -2.19 12.61 -0.45
N GLU A 86 -3.42 12.16 -0.73
CA GLU A 86 -4.21 11.32 0.19
C GLU A 86 -3.51 9.97 0.41
N GLU A 87 -3.52 9.46 1.64
CA GLU A 87 -2.98 8.14 1.95
C GLU A 87 -4.07 7.08 1.86
N ALA A 88 -3.82 6.03 1.08
CA ALA A 88 -4.70 4.90 0.90
C ALA A 88 -4.06 3.64 1.49
N THR A 89 -4.68 3.11 2.54
CA THR A 89 -4.33 1.80 3.11
C THR A 89 -5.24 0.75 2.50
N PHE A 90 -4.66 -0.29 1.91
CA PHE A 90 -5.43 -1.36 1.28
C PHE A 90 -4.96 -2.75 1.72
N LEU A 91 -5.88 -3.70 1.64
CA LEU A 91 -5.64 -5.13 1.81
C LEU A 91 -5.82 -5.84 0.48
N ALA A 92 -4.88 -6.71 0.14
CA ALA A 92 -4.96 -7.61 -0.99
C ALA A 92 -4.87 -9.06 -0.53
N THR A 93 -5.81 -9.89 -0.95
CA THR A 93 -5.74 -11.35 -0.80
C THR A 93 -5.42 -11.97 -2.15
N PHE A 94 -4.31 -12.70 -2.23
CA PHE A 94 -3.87 -13.39 -3.43
C PHE A 94 -4.56 -14.75 -3.59
N LYS A 95 -4.63 -15.25 -4.83
CA LYS A 95 -5.21 -16.55 -5.18
C LYS A 95 -4.49 -17.73 -4.51
N ASP A 96 -3.22 -17.55 -4.17
CA ASP A 96 -2.42 -18.53 -3.42
C ASP A 96 -2.66 -18.48 -1.89
N GLY A 97 -3.59 -17.64 -1.42
CA GLY A 97 -3.99 -17.52 -0.02
C GLY A 97 -3.23 -16.44 0.76
N ARG A 98 -2.10 -15.94 0.21
CA ARG A 98 -1.31 -14.88 0.84
C ARG A 98 -2.11 -13.59 0.98
N LYS A 99 -1.80 -12.82 2.01
CA LYS A 99 -2.41 -11.54 2.33
C LYS A 99 -1.34 -10.46 2.37
N LEU A 100 -1.72 -9.27 1.94
CA LEU A 100 -0.88 -8.08 1.94
C LEU A 100 -1.69 -6.93 2.51
N MET A 101 -1.09 -6.18 3.42
CA MET A 101 -1.54 -4.86 3.83
C MET A 101 -0.46 -3.85 3.44
N ALA A 102 -0.83 -2.87 2.63
CA ALA A 102 0.10 -1.86 2.15
C ALA A 102 -0.52 -0.46 2.15
N ILE A 103 0.35 0.53 2.30
CA ILE A 103 0.00 1.96 2.22
C ILE A 103 0.59 2.53 0.94
N THR A 104 -0.20 3.36 0.25
CA THR A 104 0.21 4.06 -0.96
C THR A 104 -0.56 5.36 -1.12
N ASP A 105 -0.19 6.21 -2.08
CA ASP A 105 -0.93 7.45 -2.35
C ASP A 105 -2.26 7.17 -3.10
N GLY A 106 -3.21 8.07 -2.99
CA GLY A 106 -4.53 7.95 -3.62
C GLY A 106 -4.49 7.77 -5.14
N LYS A 107 -3.53 8.40 -5.84
CA LYS A 107 -3.38 8.24 -7.30
C LYS A 107 -2.90 6.84 -7.65
N THR A 108 -2.00 6.29 -6.85
CA THR A 108 -1.52 4.90 -6.99
C THR A 108 -2.63 3.91 -6.71
N TRP A 109 -3.34 4.09 -5.60
CA TRP A 109 -4.48 3.27 -5.25
C TRP A 109 -5.50 3.24 -6.39
N SER A 110 -5.89 4.40 -6.92
CA SER A 110 -6.82 4.52 -8.04
C SER A 110 -6.33 3.73 -9.27
N LYS A 111 -5.02 3.81 -9.59
CA LYS A 111 -4.43 3.01 -10.68
C LYS A 111 -4.47 1.51 -10.41
N ILE A 112 -4.26 1.07 -9.16
CA ILE A 112 -4.28 -0.35 -8.79
C ILE A 112 -5.72 -0.88 -8.88
N ASP A 113 -6.68 -0.19 -8.28
CA ASP A 113 -8.11 -0.55 -8.29
C ASP A 113 -8.65 -0.61 -9.72
N ASP A 114 -8.39 0.42 -10.53
CA ASP A 114 -8.80 0.45 -11.94
C ASP A 114 -8.22 -0.71 -12.75
N ASN A 115 -6.91 -0.98 -12.62
CA ASN A 115 -6.28 -2.08 -13.34
C ASN A 115 -6.84 -3.43 -12.88
N TRP A 116 -7.01 -3.63 -11.59
CA TRP A 116 -7.57 -4.87 -11.06
C TRP A 116 -9.01 -5.10 -11.56
N ARG A 117 -9.87 -4.07 -11.50
CA ARG A 117 -11.27 -4.14 -12.00
C ARG A 117 -11.33 -4.44 -13.49
N LYS A 118 -10.45 -3.85 -14.32
CA LYS A 118 -10.38 -4.14 -15.75
C LYS A 118 -10.12 -5.62 -16.01
N HIS A 119 -9.19 -6.24 -15.27
CA HIS A 119 -8.87 -7.65 -15.43
C HIS A 119 -10.00 -8.57 -14.93
N GLN A 120 -10.69 -8.21 -13.84
CA GLN A 120 -11.85 -8.96 -13.36
C GLN A 120 -13.01 -8.93 -14.38
N ARG A 121 -13.26 -7.78 -15.01
CA ARG A 121 -14.30 -7.65 -16.04
C ARG A 121 -13.99 -8.44 -17.32
N SER A 122 -12.72 -8.52 -17.71
CA SER A 122 -12.31 -9.32 -18.87
C SER A 122 -12.35 -10.82 -18.61
N ALA A 123 -12.19 -11.28 -17.36
CA ALA A 123 -12.29 -12.69 -16.99
C ALA A 123 -13.75 -13.20 -16.88
N ALA A 124 -14.73 -12.30 -16.86
CA ALA A 124 -16.17 -12.61 -16.79
C ALA A 124 -16.87 -12.61 -18.16
N ARG A 125 -16.13 -12.44 -19.26
CA ARG A 125 -16.60 -12.57 -20.64
C ARG A 125 -16.06 -13.85 -21.26
#